data_AF-A0A8S2IM72-F1
#
_entry.id   AF-A0A8S2IM72-F1
#
_cell.length_a   1.000
_cell.length_b   1.000
_cell.length_c   1.000
_cell.angle_alpha   90.00
_cell.angle_beta   90.00
_cell.angle_gamma   90.00
#
_symmetry.space_group_name_H-M   'P 1'
#
loop_
_entity.id
_entity.type
_entity.pdbx_description
1 polymer ?
#
loop_
_entity_poly.entity_id
_entity_poly.type
_entity_poly.pdbx_seq_one_letter_code
_entity_poly.pdbx_strand_id
1 'polypeptide(L)'
;MKVAVPHFSAITELSSLKLAIKLHGKTAQNAFEQATDILANDLKVNNTLTHLHLGDNEISDRGEALGEVNNTLTQLDLGENEISDRGGEALAEALKVNNTLTRLDLERNEISGRGCEALAEALKVNNALTQLHLTSNKISDRGGEGLAEALK
;
A
#
# COMPACT_ATOMS: atom_id res chain seq x y z
N MET A 1 -21.65 15.34 26.84
CA MET A 1 -21.63 13.87 26.60
C MET A 1 -20.23 13.52 26.15
N LYS A 2 -19.40 12.96 27.04
CA LYS A 2 -18.02 12.56 26.72
C LYS A 2 -18.11 11.38 25.74
N VAL A 3 -17.76 11.61 24.48
CA VAL A 3 -17.55 10.53 23.52
C VAL A 3 -16.25 9.86 23.96
N ALA A 4 -16.36 8.66 24.53
CA ALA A 4 -15.20 7.88 24.90
C ALA A 4 -14.49 7.46 23.62
N VAL A 5 -13.25 7.94 23.44
CA VAL A 5 -12.35 7.44 22.40
C VAL A 5 -11.98 6.01 22.81
N PRO A 6 -12.31 4.97 22.03
CA PRO A 6 -11.93 3.62 22.38
C PRO A 6 -10.40 3.49 22.36
N HIS A 7 -9.86 2.93 23.43
CA HIS A 7 -8.46 2.60 23.56
C HIS A 7 -8.16 1.45 22.59
N PHE A 8 -7.43 1.71 21.51
CA PHE A 8 -7.07 0.75 20.45
C PHE A 8 -5.96 -0.22 20.90
N SER A 9 -6.13 -0.91 22.04
CA SER A 9 -5.11 -1.82 22.56
C SER A 9 -5.30 -3.29 22.14
N ALA A 10 -6.14 -3.58 21.14
CA ALA A 10 -6.44 -4.97 20.77
C ALA A 10 -6.96 -5.16 19.33
N ILE A 11 -6.32 -4.54 18.32
CA ILE A 11 -6.54 -4.97 16.93
C ILE A 11 -5.67 -6.20 16.67
N THR A 12 -6.07 -7.34 17.26
CA THR A 12 -5.47 -8.65 16.99
C THR A 12 -6.26 -9.49 16.00
N GLU A 13 -7.34 -8.97 15.41
CA GLU A 13 -8.07 -9.71 14.39
C GLU A 13 -8.51 -8.84 13.21
N LEU A 14 -7.83 -9.06 12.08
CA LEU A 14 -8.21 -8.66 10.71
C LEU A 14 -9.69 -8.99 10.37
N SER A 15 -10.32 -9.93 11.09
CA SER A 15 -11.74 -10.28 11.06
C SER A 15 -12.67 -9.08 11.29
N SER A 16 -12.29 -8.17 12.20
CA SER A 16 -13.14 -7.05 12.62
C SER A 16 -13.16 -5.91 11.60
N LEU A 17 -12.09 -5.75 10.82
CA LEU A 17 -11.96 -4.70 9.82
C LEU A 17 -12.80 -5.00 8.57
N LYS A 18 -12.81 -6.26 8.11
CA LYS A 18 -13.67 -6.73 7.00
C LYS A 18 -15.17 -6.53 7.26
N LEU A 19 -15.60 -6.66 8.52
CA LEU A 19 -17.01 -6.48 8.91
C LEU A 19 -17.42 -5.00 8.95
N ALA A 20 -16.51 -4.11 9.37
CA ALA A 20 -16.75 -2.66 9.39
C ALA A 20 -16.86 -2.07 7.97
N ILE A 21 -16.04 -2.56 7.03
CA ILE A 21 -16.01 -2.11 5.62
C ILE A 21 -17.31 -2.44 4.87
N LYS A 22 -17.95 -3.59 5.17
CA LYS A 22 -19.11 -4.08 4.41
C LYS A 22 -20.44 -3.39 4.75
N LEU A 23 -20.53 -2.62 5.85
CA LEU A 23 -21.84 -2.31 6.46
C LEU A 23 -22.45 -0.95 6.12
N HIS A 24 -21.74 0.08 5.65
CA HIS A 24 -22.33 1.44 5.58
C HIS A 24 -22.15 2.12 4.22
N GLY A 25 -23.24 2.68 3.68
CA GLY A 25 -23.32 3.37 2.38
C GLY A 25 -23.37 4.89 2.50
N LYS A 26 -22.78 5.59 1.50
CA LYS A 26 -22.78 7.04 1.19
C LYS A 26 -22.30 8.06 2.25
N THR A 27 -22.39 7.81 3.56
CA THR A 27 -21.45 8.37 4.56
C THR A 27 -20.12 7.58 4.62
N ALA A 28 -20.10 6.47 3.86
CA ALA A 28 -19.03 5.51 3.70
C ALA A 28 -17.71 6.09 3.19
N GLN A 29 -17.77 7.06 2.27
CA GLN A 29 -16.55 7.60 1.65
C GLN A 29 -15.71 8.32 2.71
N ASN A 30 -16.29 9.26 3.46
CA ASN A 30 -15.59 9.91 4.59
C ASN A 30 -15.14 8.94 5.69
N ALA A 31 -15.89 7.87 5.96
CA ALA A 31 -15.51 6.86 6.95
C ALA A 31 -14.37 5.96 6.45
N PHE A 32 -14.36 5.66 5.16
CA PHE A 32 -13.33 4.88 4.48
C PHE A 32 -12.02 5.68 4.36
N GLU A 33 -12.13 6.96 4.01
CA GLU A 33 -11.04 7.91 4.02
C GLU A 33 -10.40 8.03 5.41
N GLN A 34 -11.21 8.16 6.47
CA GLN A 34 -10.70 8.17 7.83
C GLN A 34 -10.09 6.82 8.24
N ALA A 35 -10.67 5.70 7.81
CA ALA A 35 -10.17 4.37 8.13
C ALA A 35 -8.81 4.08 7.48
N THR A 36 -8.61 4.52 6.23
CA THR A 36 -7.32 4.39 5.52
C THR A 36 -6.24 5.28 6.15
N ASP A 37 -6.59 6.51 6.56
CA ASP A 37 -5.66 7.39 7.29
C ASP A 37 -5.30 6.83 8.67
N ILE A 38 -6.27 6.25 9.38
CA ILE A 38 -6.04 5.57 10.66
C ILE A 38 -5.11 4.37 10.46
N LEU A 39 -5.37 3.53 9.46
CA LEU A 39 -4.55 2.37 9.15
C LEU A 39 -3.10 2.77 8.83
N ALA A 40 -2.91 3.82 8.03
CA ALA A 40 -1.58 4.33 7.74
C ALA A 40 -0.84 4.81 8.99
N ASN A 41 -1.53 5.53 9.88
CA ASN A 41 -0.94 5.97 11.15
C ASN A 41 -0.62 4.79 12.09
N ASP A 42 -1.50 3.80 12.16
CA ASP A 42 -1.29 2.60 12.99
C ASP A 42 -0.10 1.77 12.46
N LEU A 43 0.09 1.72 11.15
CA LEU A 43 1.25 1.05 10.55
C LEU A 43 2.56 1.77 10.81
N LYS A 44 2.58 3.10 10.97
CA LYS A 44 3.80 3.84 11.35
C LYS A 44 4.34 3.43 12.72
N VAL A 45 3.46 3.04 13.64
CA VAL A 45 3.83 2.61 15.01
C VAL A 45 3.83 1.10 15.17
N ASN A 46 3.32 0.35 14.19
CA ASN A 46 3.31 -1.10 14.23
C ASN A 46 4.75 -1.67 14.21
N ASN A 47 5.01 -2.56 15.16
CA ASN A 47 6.28 -3.26 15.32
C ASN A 47 6.14 -4.79 15.35
N THR A 48 4.95 -5.33 15.06
CA THR A 48 4.67 -6.76 15.13
C THR A 48 4.12 -7.34 13.82
N LEU A 49 3.31 -6.60 13.07
CA LEU A 49 2.79 -7.10 11.80
C LEU A 49 3.92 -7.20 10.77
N THR A 50 4.05 -8.39 10.19
CA THR A 50 5.00 -8.70 9.13
C THR A 50 4.32 -8.88 7.78
N HIS A 51 3.02 -9.18 7.78
CA HIS A 51 2.22 -9.44 6.58
C HIS A 51 0.94 -8.63 6.67
N LEU A 52 0.62 -7.92 5.60
CA LEU A 52 -0.60 -7.13 5.50
C LEU A 52 -1.26 -7.35 4.13
N HIS A 53 -2.50 -7.80 4.15
CA HIS A 53 -3.30 -7.99 2.95
C HIS A 53 -4.43 -6.96 2.91
N LEU A 54 -4.37 -6.10 1.90
CA LEU A 54 -5.32 -5.03 1.63
C LEU A 54 -5.83 -5.09 0.19
N GLY A 55 -5.67 -6.20 -0.52
CA GLY A 55 -6.27 -6.36 -1.84
C GLY A 55 -7.80 -6.24 -1.82
N ASP A 56 -8.39 -5.64 -2.87
CA ASP A 56 -9.84 -5.41 -3.03
C ASP A 56 -10.42 -4.54 -1.90
N ASN A 57 -9.87 -3.34 -1.69
CA ASN A 57 -10.33 -2.40 -0.66
C ASN A 57 -10.58 -0.97 -1.14
N GLU A 58 -10.57 -0.64 -2.43
CA GLU A 58 -10.81 0.74 -2.92
C GLU A 58 -9.85 1.81 -2.32
N ILE A 59 -8.62 1.43 -1.96
CA ILE A 59 -7.65 2.34 -1.29
C ILE A 59 -7.29 3.56 -2.15
N SER A 60 -7.31 3.43 -3.49
CA SER A 60 -6.84 4.43 -4.44
C SER A 60 -5.40 4.87 -4.15
N ASP A 61 -5.04 6.12 -4.47
CA ASP A 61 -3.70 6.67 -4.21
C ASP A 61 -3.34 6.84 -2.72
N ARG A 62 -4.29 6.64 -1.80
CA ARG A 62 -4.06 6.78 -0.34
C ARG A 62 -3.12 5.71 0.20
N GLY A 63 -2.84 4.67 -0.59
CA GLY A 63 -1.78 3.69 -0.33
C GLY A 63 -0.39 4.34 -0.15
N GLU A 64 -0.21 5.61 -0.57
CA GLU A 64 0.99 6.41 -0.29
C GLU A 64 1.44 6.33 1.17
N ALA A 65 0.48 6.39 2.10
CA ALA A 65 0.77 6.46 3.53
C ALA A 65 1.19 5.11 4.14
N LEU A 66 0.98 3.99 3.41
CA LEU A 66 1.38 2.65 3.84
C LEU A 66 2.88 2.38 3.61
N GLY A 67 3.50 3.15 2.72
CA GLY A 67 4.94 3.05 2.45
C GLY A 67 5.81 3.82 3.45
N GLU A 68 5.26 4.86 4.09
CA GLU A 68 5.99 5.64 5.08
C GLU A 68 6.21 4.82 6.36
N VAL A 69 7.44 4.32 6.51
CA VAL A 69 8.05 3.96 7.79
C VAL A 69 7.31 2.86 8.56
N ASN A 70 7.01 1.73 7.89
CA ASN A 70 6.92 0.46 8.60
C ASN A 70 8.18 -0.39 8.33
N ASN A 71 8.97 -0.62 9.38
CA ASN A 71 10.21 -1.40 9.33
C ASN A 71 10.03 -2.85 9.84
N THR A 72 8.80 -3.36 9.81
CA THR A 72 8.47 -4.73 10.26
C THR A 72 7.70 -5.53 9.22
N LEU A 73 6.94 -4.85 8.36
CA LEU A 73 6.28 -5.46 7.22
C LEU A 73 7.33 -5.98 6.25
N THR A 74 7.20 -7.25 5.94
CA THR A 74 7.97 -7.96 4.91
C THR A 74 7.09 -8.24 3.69
N GLN A 75 5.76 -8.32 3.85
CA GLN A 75 4.82 -8.53 2.75
C GLN A 75 3.64 -7.57 2.83
N LEU A 76 3.36 -6.91 1.70
CA LEU A 76 2.24 -6.00 1.53
C LEU A 76 1.50 -6.33 0.23
N ASP A 77 0.20 -6.59 0.34
CA ASP A 77 -0.68 -6.79 -0.81
C ASP A 77 -1.67 -5.63 -0.92
N LEU A 78 -1.60 -4.94 -2.06
CA LEU A 78 -2.43 -3.81 -2.47
C LEU A 78 -3.09 -4.05 -3.83
N GLY A 79 -3.30 -5.31 -4.23
CA GLY A 79 -3.96 -5.62 -5.49
C GLY A 79 -5.41 -5.10 -5.56
N GLU A 80 -5.93 -4.80 -6.75
CA GLU A 80 -7.35 -4.40 -6.91
C GLU A 80 -7.75 -3.19 -6.03
N ASN A 81 -6.95 -2.13 -6.00
CA ASN A 81 -7.19 -0.95 -5.17
C ASN A 81 -7.31 0.37 -5.94
N GLU A 82 -7.36 0.34 -7.27
CA GLU A 82 -7.42 1.56 -8.10
C GLU A 82 -6.24 2.54 -7.86
N ILE A 83 -5.07 2.01 -7.49
CA ILE A 83 -3.84 2.80 -7.32
C ILE A 83 -3.43 3.37 -8.67
N SER A 84 -3.33 4.69 -8.79
CA SER A 84 -2.90 5.37 -10.02
C SER A 84 -1.38 5.60 -10.02
N ASP A 85 -0.88 6.30 -11.05
CA ASP A 85 0.51 6.76 -11.10
C ASP A 85 0.93 7.55 -9.86
N ARG A 86 0.02 8.34 -9.28
CA ARG A 86 0.32 9.13 -8.09
C ARG A 86 0.59 8.22 -6.88
N GLY A 87 -0.25 7.22 -6.64
CA GLY A 87 0.01 6.24 -5.58
C GLY A 87 1.28 5.43 -5.86
N GLY A 88 1.56 5.09 -7.13
CA GLY A 88 2.80 4.44 -7.54
C GLY A 88 4.06 5.28 -7.24
N GLU A 89 4.03 6.58 -7.51
CA GLU A 89 5.12 7.52 -7.19
C GLU A 89 5.38 7.59 -5.68
N ALA A 90 4.33 7.64 -4.88
CA ALA A 90 4.49 7.69 -3.43
C ALA A 90 5.02 6.38 -2.85
N LEU A 91 4.54 5.24 -3.35
CA LEU A 91 5.11 3.92 -2.99
C LEU A 91 6.59 3.83 -3.38
N ALA A 92 6.99 4.41 -4.51
CA ALA A 92 8.38 4.48 -4.91
C ALA A 92 9.24 5.28 -3.91
N GLU A 93 8.79 6.48 -3.50
CA GLU A 93 9.52 7.27 -2.48
C GLU A 93 9.66 6.52 -1.15
N ALA A 94 8.60 5.84 -0.73
CA ALA A 94 8.62 4.97 0.44
C ALA A 94 9.62 3.81 0.31
N LEU A 95 9.65 3.14 -0.84
CA LEU A 95 10.56 2.04 -1.10
C LEU A 95 12.03 2.49 -1.04
N LYS A 96 12.39 3.72 -1.42
CA LYS A 96 13.78 4.19 -1.34
C LYS A 96 14.38 4.12 0.07
N VAL A 97 13.54 4.21 1.10
CA VAL A 97 13.97 4.20 2.51
C VAL A 97 13.53 2.94 3.27
N ASN A 98 12.59 2.16 2.72
CA ASN A 98 12.13 0.91 3.33
C ASN A 98 13.12 -0.23 3.08
N ASN A 99 13.64 -0.82 4.16
CA ASN A 99 14.63 -1.90 4.09
C ASN A 99 14.11 -3.25 4.62
N THR A 100 12.80 -3.40 4.82
CA THR A 100 12.20 -4.63 5.37
C THR A 100 11.18 -5.28 4.45
N LEU A 101 10.52 -4.50 3.60
CA LEU A 101 9.54 -5.03 2.66
C LEU A 101 10.26 -5.85 1.58
N THR A 102 9.98 -7.15 1.53
CA THR A 102 10.57 -8.08 0.58
C THR A 102 9.60 -8.47 -0.55
N ARG A 103 8.29 -8.30 -0.33
CA ARG A 103 7.22 -8.55 -1.30
C ARG A 103 6.19 -7.43 -1.32
N LEU A 104 5.92 -6.91 -2.52
CA LEU A 104 4.87 -5.93 -2.79
C LEU A 104 3.99 -6.43 -3.94
N ASP A 105 2.69 -6.57 -3.67
CA ASP A 105 1.69 -6.90 -4.68
C ASP A 105 0.87 -5.66 -5.05
N LEU A 106 0.90 -5.29 -6.33
CA LEU A 106 0.17 -4.17 -6.91
C LEU A 106 -0.65 -4.62 -8.13
N GLU A 107 -0.99 -5.91 -8.22
CA GLU A 107 -1.75 -6.42 -9.36
C GLU A 107 -3.11 -5.72 -9.53
N ARG A 108 -3.59 -5.60 -10.77
CA ARG A 108 -4.93 -5.07 -11.08
C ARG A 108 -5.19 -3.66 -10.51
N ASN A 109 -4.21 -2.78 -10.63
CA ASN A 109 -4.33 -1.36 -10.32
C ASN A 109 -4.32 -0.52 -11.62
N GLU A 110 -4.24 0.80 -11.49
CA GLU A 110 -4.22 1.74 -12.61
C GLU A 110 -2.83 2.34 -12.88
N ILE A 111 -1.77 1.71 -12.39
CA ILE A 111 -0.39 2.21 -12.54
C ILE A 111 -0.01 2.16 -14.02
N SER A 112 0.43 3.28 -14.57
CA SER A 112 0.87 3.40 -15.96
C SER A 112 2.39 3.38 -16.06
N GLY A 113 2.92 3.65 -17.26
CA GLY A 113 4.36 3.81 -17.47
C GLY A 113 5.01 4.81 -16.53
N ARG A 114 4.32 5.89 -16.16
CA ARG A 114 4.87 6.93 -15.27
C ARG A 114 5.09 6.39 -13.85
N GLY A 115 4.10 5.72 -13.26
CA GLY A 115 4.26 5.09 -11.95
C GLY A 115 5.30 3.97 -11.98
N CYS A 116 5.39 3.21 -13.08
CA CYS A 116 6.44 2.20 -13.25
C CYS A 116 7.86 2.80 -13.33
N GLU A 117 8.06 3.94 -13.99
CA GLU A 117 9.35 4.65 -13.99
C GLU A 117 9.77 5.05 -12.57
N ALA A 118 8.84 5.57 -11.77
CA ALA A 118 9.12 5.91 -10.38
C ALA A 118 9.50 4.67 -9.55
N LEU A 119 8.74 3.58 -9.67
CA LEU A 119 9.06 2.31 -9.01
C LEU A 119 10.43 1.77 -9.44
N ALA A 120 10.78 1.86 -10.73
CA ALA A 120 12.09 1.45 -11.23
C ALA A 120 13.22 2.26 -10.60
N GLU A 121 13.09 3.58 -10.48
CA GLU A 121 14.09 4.42 -9.81
C GLU A 121 14.24 4.07 -8.31
N ALA A 122 13.15 3.72 -7.64
CA ALA A 122 13.21 3.25 -6.26
C ALA A 122 13.92 1.89 -6.13
N LEU A 123 13.67 0.96 -7.06
CA LEU A 123 14.29 -0.36 -7.09
C LEU A 123 15.81 -0.32 -7.32
N LYS A 124 16.32 0.69 -8.04
CA LYS A 124 17.77 0.88 -8.22
C LYS A 124 18.53 1.11 -6.91
N VAL A 125 17.84 1.59 -5.85
CA VAL A 125 18.44 1.87 -4.54
C VAL A 125 17.92 0.97 -3.42
N ASN A 126 16.73 0.38 -3.59
CA ASN A 126 16.15 -0.56 -2.64
C ASN A 126 16.74 -1.96 -2.85
N ASN A 127 17.41 -2.48 -1.81
CA ASN A 127 18.03 -3.82 -1.85
C ASN A 127 17.23 -4.87 -1.04
N ALA A 128 16.09 -4.50 -0.47
CA ALA A 128 15.25 -5.37 0.36
C ALA A 128 14.13 -6.04 -0.45
N LEU A 129 13.54 -5.33 -1.41
CA LEU A 129 12.43 -5.83 -2.21
C LEU A 129 12.92 -6.89 -3.21
N THR A 130 12.34 -8.08 -3.12
CA THR A 130 12.70 -9.24 -3.97
C THR A 130 11.56 -9.68 -4.88
N GLN A 131 10.34 -9.26 -4.59
CA GLN A 131 9.14 -9.61 -5.34
C GLN A 131 8.28 -8.36 -5.51
N LEU A 132 8.04 -8.00 -6.78
CA LEU A 132 7.13 -6.93 -7.16
C LEU A 132 6.16 -7.49 -8.21
N HIS A 133 4.86 -7.51 -7.88
CA HIS A 133 3.83 -7.95 -8.81
C HIS A 133 3.07 -6.73 -9.35
N LEU A 134 3.02 -6.61 -10.68
CA LEU A 134 2.37 -5.49 -11.38
C LEU A 134 1.42 -5.98 -12.49
N THR A 135 1.08 -7.26 -12.53
CA THR A 135 0.18 -7.84 -13.54
C THR A 135 -1.13 -7.05 -13.62
N SER A 136 -1.69 -6.93 -14.83
CA SER A 136 -2.98 -6.24 -15.06
C SER A 136 -2.98 -4.75 -14.67
N ASN A 137 -1.84 -4.07 -14.77
CA ASN A 137 -1.74 -2.60 -14.75
C ASN A 137 -1.68 -2.01 -16.17
N LYS A 138 -1.61 -0.69 -16.29
CA LYS A 138 -1.54 0.07 -17.55
C LYS A 138 -0.07 0.31 -17.99
N ILE A 139 0.81 -0.67 -17.76
CA ILE A 139 2.26 -0.54 -18.00
C ILE A 139 2.54 -0.29 -19.48
N SER A 140 3.27 0.78 -19.79
CA SER A 140 3.75 1.05 -21.15
C SER A 140 5.08 0.34 -21.41
N ASP A 141 5.45 0.18 -22.69
CA ASP A 141 6.75 -0.39 -23.09
C ASP A 141 7.92 0.26 -22.35
N ARG A 142 7.92 1.60 -22.27
CA ARG A 142 8.94 2.38 -21.58
C ARG A 142 8.98 2.13 -20.06
N GLY A 143 7.81 2.00 -19.42
CA GLY A 143 7.74 1.63 -18.01
C GLY A 143 8.28 0.22 -17.76
N GLY A 144 7.98 -0.72 -18.66
CA GLY A 144 8.52 -2.08 -18.63
C GLY A 144 10.05 -2.12 -18.81
N GLU A 145 10.59 -1.34 -19.74
CA GLU A 145 12.04 -1.19 -19.93
C GLU A 145 12.73 -0.64 -18.67
N GLY A 146 12.15 0.38 -18.03
CA GLY A 146 12.67 0.94 -16.79
C GLY A 146 12.73 -0.10 -15.66
N LEU A 147 11.64 -0.85 -15.46
CA LEU A 147 11.61 -1.93 -14.47
C LEU A 147 12.63 -3.03 -14.81
N ALA A 148 12.78 -3.41 -16.08
CA ALA A 148 13.75 -4.41 -16.51
C ALA A 148 15.20 -3.95 -16.28
N GLU A 149 15.50 -2.66 -16.42
CA GLU A 149 16.82 -2.11 -16.11
C GLU A 149 17.11 -2.12 -14.61
N ALA A 150 16.11 -1.79 -13.78
CA ALA A 150 16.25 -1.74 -12.33
C ALA A 150 16.45 -3.13 -11.68
N LEU A 151 16.03 -4.21 -12.37
CA LEU A 151 16.10 -5.60 -11.87
C LEU A 151 17.34 -6.37 -12.35
N LYS A 152 18.32 -5.71 -13.00
CA LYS A 152 19.59 -6.33 -13.41
C LYS A 152 20.56 -6.49 -12.25
#